data_AF-A8U5Y7-F1
#
_entry.id   AF-A8U5Y7-F1
#
_cell.length_a   1.000
_cell.length_b   1.000
_cell.length_c   1.000
_cell.angle_alpha   90.00
_cell.angle_beta   90.00
_cell.angle_gamma   90.00
#
_symmetry.space_group_name_H-M   'P 1'
#
loop_
_entity.id
_entity.type
_entity.pdbx_description
1 polymer ?
#
loop_
_entity_poly.entity_id
_entity_poly.type
_entity_poly.pdbx_seq_one_letter_code
_entity_poly.pdbx_strand_id
1 'polypeptide(L)'
;MKTDAEWTQIRTGLLEKMNILLESWSGSAVEAMKIIAENQQNLDLLKAIEEKLTEEAASQYTPIEKQLLTAIIPQQQKLMTSIRREKTSLMNKMKQINKKNQVRDNYVSVKRAPVFVDKGI
;
A
#
# COMPACT_ATOMS: atom_id res chain seq x y z
N MET A 1 32.99 18.39 5.98
CA MET A 1 32.46 17.46 4.96
C MET A 1 32.44 16.08 5.56
N LYS A 2 31.40 15.28 5.32
CA LYS A 2 31.40 13.86 5.69
C LYS A 2 32.25 13.08 4.70
N THR A 3 32.86 12.00 5.16
CA THR A 3 33.65 11.12 4.28
C THR A 3 32.73 10.12 3.55
N ASP A 4 33.17 9.58 2.41
CA ASP A 4 32.41 8.58 1.64
C ASP A 4 32.04 7.35 2.49
N ALA A 5 32.92 6.97 3.41
CA ALA A 5 32.69 5.89 4.36
C ALA A 5 31.54 6.20 5.34
N GLU A 6 31.46 7.45 5.82
CA GLU A 6 30.37 7.89 6.69
C GLU A 6 29.03 7.91 5.96
N TRP A 7 28.99 8.37 4.71
CA TRP A 7 27.76 8.35 3.92
C TRP A 7 27.28 6.93 3.62
N THR A 8 28.21 6.03 3.29
CA THR A 8 27.92 4.61 3.06
C THR A 8 27.36 3.96 4.33
N GLN A 9 27.94 4.25 5.50
CA GLN A 9 27.45 3.73 6.77
C GLN A 9 26.04 4.24 7.11
N ILE A 10 25.76 5.52 6.87
CA ILE A 10 24.42 6.10 7.09
C ILE A 10 23.40 5.48 6.14
N ARG A 11 23.74 5.34 4.86
CA ARG A 11 22.88 4.73 3.85
C ARG A 11 22.57 3.27 4.20
N THR A 12 23.59 2.52 4.61
CA THR A 12 23.43 1.13 5.04
C THR A 12 22.53 1.02 6.27
N GLY A 13 22.73 1.87 7.30
CA GLY A 13 21.87 1.89 8.48
C GLY A 13 20.42 2.30 8.20
N LEU A 14 20.17 3.15 7.20
CA LEU A 14 18.82 3.44 6.73
C LEU A 14 18.18 2.23 6.07
N LEU A 15 18.90 1.54 5.18
CA LEU A 15 18.40 0.32 4.53
C LEU A 15 18.11 -0.79 5.55
N GLU A 16 18.92 -0.96 6.58
CA GLU A 16 18.66 -1.90 7.67
C GLU A 16 17.37 -1.55 8.43
N LYS A 17 17.18 -0.27 8.78
CA LYS A 17 15.93 0.20 9.43
C LYS A 17 14.71 -0.07 8.57
N MET A 18 14.81 0.21 7.27
CA MET A 18 13.75 -0.09 6.31
C MET A 18 13.46 -1.59 6.25
N ASN A 19 14.50 -2.43 6.22
CA ASN A 19 14.34 -3.88 6.17
C ASN A 19 13.65 -4.43 7.43
N ILE A 20 14.09 -4.01 8.62
CA ILE A 20 13.49 -4.42 9.90
C ILE A 20 12.01 -4.03 9.95
N LEU A 21 11.68 -2.82 9.52
CA LEU A 21 10.30 -2.34 9.50
C LEU A 21 9.42 -3.20 8.57
N LEU A 22 9.93 -3.55 7.39
CA LEU A 22 9.20 -4.37 6.43
C LEU A 22 9.07 -5.83 6.90
N GLU A 23 10.08 -6.38 7.56
CA GLU A 23 10.04 -7.73 8.14
C GLU A 23 9.02 -7.88 9.27
N SER A 24 8.69 -6.78 9.96
CA SER A 24 7.66 -6.78 11.01
C SER A 24 6.23 -6.93 10.47
N TRP A 25 6.03 -6.84 9.16
CA TRP A 25 4.70 -6.86 8.54
C TRP A 25 4.01 -8.23 8.63
N SER A 26 2.82 -8.27 9.22
CA SER A 26 1.98 -9.48 9.32
C SER A 26 1.27 -9.88 8.02
N GLY A 27 1.35 -9.07 6.96
CA GLY A 27 0.63 -9.28 5.70
C GLY A 27 -0.71 -8.51 5.59
N SER A 28 -1.19 -7.90 6.69
CA SER A 28 -2.45 -7.16 6.68
C SER A 28 -2.36 -5.81 5.97
N ALA A 29 -3.45 -5.39 5.32
CA ALA A 29 -3.50 -4.11 4.60
C ALA A 29 -3.49 -2.87 5.54
N VAL A 30 -4.07 -3.00 6.74
CA VAL A 30 -4.09 -1.92 7.75
C VAL A 30 -2.68 -1.65 8.26
N GLU A 31 -1.96 -2.70 8.64
CA GLU A 31 -0.56 -2.58 9.05
C GLU A 31 0.34 -2.17 7.89
N ALA A 32 0.05 -2.62 6.67
CA ALA A 32 0.79 -2.17 5.48
C ALA A 32 0.76 -0.64 5.32
N MET A 33 -0.38 0.01 5.57
CA MET A 33 -0.46 1.48 5.51
C MET A 33 0.36 2.14 6.62
N LYS A 34 0.35 1.57 7.83
CA LYS A 34 1.15 2.05 8.96
C LYS A 34 2.65 1.96 8.65
N ILE A 35 3.10 0.79 8.17
CA ILE A 35 4.49 0.55 7.78
C ILE A 35 4.91 1.50 6.66
N ILE A 36 4.08 1.75 5.64
CA ILE A 36 4.40 2.72 4.59
C ILE A 36 4.57 4.13 5.16
N ALA A 37 3.67 4.56 6.05
CA ALA A 37 3.74 5.88 6.65
C ALA A 37 5.01 6.04 7.53
N GLU A 38 5.34 5.03 8.32
CA GLU A 38 6.55 5.00 9.14
C GLU A 38 7.82 4.94 8.30
N ASN A 39 7.79 4.25 7.15
CA ASN A 39 8.94 4.14 6.26
C ASN A 39 9.19 5.38 5.42
N GLN A 40 8.21 6.28 5.28
CA GLN A 40 8.32 7.47 4.43
C GLN A 40 9.50 8.34 4.85
N GLN A 41 9.72 8.52 6.16
CA GLN A 41 10.84 9.31 6.68
C GLN A 41 12.20 8.70 6.29
N ASN A 42 12.32 7.36 6.30
CA ASN A 42 13.56 6.70 5.87
C ASN A 42 13.80 6.86 4.37
N LEU A 43 12.73 6.81 3.56
CA LEU A 43 12.80 7.03 2.11
C LEU A 43 13.20 8.46 1.76
N ASP A 44 12.65 9.45 2.47
CA ASP A 44 12.99 10.86 2.26
C ASP A 44 14.47 11.13 2.60
N LEU A 45 14.95 10.55 3.71
CA LEU A 45 16.37 10.63 4.10
C LEU A 45 17.29 9.91 3.10
N LEU A 46 16.89 8.72 2.63
CA LEU A 46 17.65 7.98 1.63
C LEU A 46 17.78 8.80 0.33
N LYS A 47 16.68 9.40 -0.14
CA LYS A 47 16.68 10.27 -1.32
C LYS A 47 17.61 11.47 -1.15
N ALA A 48 17.57 12.14 -0.01
CA ALA A 48 18.45 13.27 0.27
C ALA A 48 19.94 12.88 0.31
N ILE A 49 20.26 11.65 0.72
CA ILE A 49 21.63 11.12 0.70
C ILE A 49 22.05 10.76 -0.73
N GLU A 50 21.17 10.14 -1.51
CA GLU A 50 21.46 9.82 -2.91
C GLU A 50 21.71 11.07 -3.76
N GLU A 51 20.91 12.13 -3.57
CA GLU A 51 21.11 13.40 -4.27
C GLU A 51 22.51 13.97 -3.98
N LYS A 52 22.98 13.92 -2.73
CA LYS A 52 24.33 14.38 -2.34
C LYS A 52 25.45 13.49 -2.89
N LEU A 53 25.26 12.18 -2.89
CA LEU A 53 26.26 11.22 -3.41
C LEU A 53 26.39 11.26 -4.94
N THR A 54 25.33 11.64 -5.65
CA THR A 54 25.35 11.78 -7.11
C THR A 54 26.23 12.96 -7.54
N GLU A 55 26.27 14.03 -6.74
CA GLU A 55 27.15 15.18 -6.96
C GLU A 55 28.63 14.87 -6.67
N GLU A 56 28.92 13.95 -5.75
CA GLU A 56 30.27 13.63 -5.26
C GLU A 56 30.93 12.40 -5.93
N ALA A 57 30.34 11.81 -6.98
CA ALA A 57 30.85 10.67 -7.76
C ALA A 57 31.05 9.32 -6.99
N ALA A 58 30.76 9.25 -5.69
CA ALA A 58 30.90 8.06 -4.84
C ALA A 58 29.67 7.10 -4.88
N SER A 59 29.03 6.98 -6.05
CA SER A 59 27.64 6.49 -6.15
C SER A 59 27.45 4.96 -6.25
N GLN A 60 28.46 4.13 -5.96
CA GLN A 60 28.26 2.68 -6.02
C GLN A 60 27.73 2.11 -4.71
N TYR A 61 26.67 1.30 -4.82
CA TYR A 61 26.17 0.49 -3.72
C TYR A 61 27.16 -0.61 -3.36
N THR A 62 27.42 -0.77 -2.07
CA THR A 62 28.20 -1.88 -1.54
C THR A 62 27.46 -3.21 -1.69
N PRO A 63 28.15 -4.36 -1.60
CA PRO A 63 27.50 -5.67 -1.66
C PRO A 63 26.40 -5.85 -0.59
N ILE A 64 26.61 -5.33 0.62
CA ILE A 64 25.64 -5.40 1.73
C ILE A 64 24.37 -4.60 1.38
N GLU A 65 24.53 -3.38 0.88
CA GLU A 65 23.39 -2.54 0.49
C GLU A 65 22.60 -3.19 -0.66
N LYS A 66 23.28 -3.80 -1.63
CA LYS A 66 22.62 -4.56 -2.71
C LYS A 66 21.81 -5.74 -2.17
N GLN A 67 22.33 -6.45 -1.17
CA GLN A 67 21.61 -7.55 -0.52
C GLN A 67 20.36 -7.04 0.19
N LEU A 68 20.48 -5.93 0.94
CA LEU A 68 19.34 -5.29 1.62
C LEU A 68 18.28 -4.83 0.61
N LEU A 69 18.67 -4.16 -0.47
CA LEU A 69 17.75 -3.74 -1.55
C LEU A 69 17.03 -4.93 -2.19
N THR A 70 17.72 -6.05 -2.37
CA THR A 70 17.13 -7.29 -2.91
C THR A 70 16.07 -7.87 -1.98
N ALA A 71 16.16 -7.64 -0.67
CA ALA A 71 15.13 -8.02 0.30
C ALA A 71 13.99 -6.99 0.38
N ILE A 72 14.33 -5.70 0.42
CA ILE A 72 13.39 -4.58 0.61
C ILE A 72 12.43 -4.45 -0.57
N ILE A 73 12.93 -4.43 -1.82
CA ILE A 73 12.12 -4.12 -3.01
C ILE A 73 10.95 -5.12 -3.18
N PRO A 74 11.15 -6.45 -3.12
CA PRO A 74 10.05 -7.39 -3.22
C PRO A 74 9.03 -7.25 -2.08
N GLN A 75 9.47 -6.93 -0.86
CA GLN A 75 8.54 -6.71 0.25
C GLN A 75 7.66 -5.48 0.03
N GLN A 76 8.23 -4.35 -0.41
CA GLN A 76 7.45 -3.16 -0.75
C GLN A 76 6.40 -3.45 -1.85
N GLN A 77 6.75 -4.25 -2.85
CA GLN A 77 5.80 -4.69 -3.89
C GLN A 77 4.65 -5.52 -3.32
N LYS A 78 4.94 -6.40 -2.35
CA LYS A 78 3.90 -7.19 -1.65
C LYS A 78 2.97 -6.30 -0.83
N LEU A 79 3.50 -5.32 -0.08
CA LEU A 79 2.69 -4.34 0.65
C LEU A 79 1.73 -3.60 -0.29
N MET A 80 2.26 -3.06 -1.39
CA MET A 80 1.46 -2.35 -2.39
C MET A 80 0.36 -3.23 -2.99
N THR A 81 0.67 -4.50 -3.23
CA THR A 81 -0.29 -5.49 -3.75
C THR A 81 -1.40 -5.77 -2.73
N SER A 82 -1.06 -5.91 -1.44
CA SER A 82 -2.04 -6.13 -0.36
C SER A 82 -3.02 -4.96 -0.27
N ILE A 83 -2.52 -3.73 -0.30
CA ILE A 83 -3.36 -2.51 -0.28
C ILE A 83 -4.29 -2.44 -1.49
N ARG A 84 -3.79 -2.74 -2.69
CA ARG A 84 -4.60 -2.76 -3.93
C ARG A 84 -5.71 -3.81 -3.88
N ARG A 85 -5.44 -4.99 -3.30
CA ARG A 85 -6.45 -6.04 -3.12
C ARG A 85 -7.53 -5.59 -2.15
N GLU A 86 -7.17 -5.00 -1.01
CA GLU A 86 -8.14 -4.53 -0.04
C GLU A 86 -9.02 -3.41 -0.61
N LYS A 87 -8.42 -2.45 -1.33
CA LYS A 87 -9.17 -1.42 -2.07
C LYS A 87 -10.21 -2.02 -3.02
N THR A 88 -9.82 -3.03 -3.81
CA THR A 88 -10.71 -3.70 -4.75
C THR A 88 -11.85 -4.43 -4.02
N SER A 89 -11.53 -5.11 -2.91
CA SER A 89 -12.52 -5.78 -2.05
C SER A 89 -13.55 -4.79 -1.51
N LEU A 90 -13.11 -3.65 -0.98
CA LEU A 90 -13.98 -2.58 -0.49
C LEU A 90 -14.89 -2.01 -1.58
N MET A 91 -14.34 -1.73 -2.77
CA MET A 91 -15.14 -1.26 -3.91
C MET A 91 -16.23 -2.27 -4.31
N ASN A 92 -15.92 -3.56 -4.30
CA ASN A 92 -16.89 -4.61 -4.60
C ASN A 92 -17.98 -4.71 -3.54
N LYS A 93 -17.62 -4.61 -2.25
CA LYS A 93 -18.60 -4.56 -1.14
C LYS A 93 -19.54 -3.36 -1.27
N MET A 94 -19.01 -2.16 -1.60
CA MET A 94 -19.83 -0.97 -1.84
C MET A 94 -20.82 -1.15 -3.00
N LYS A 95 -20.37 -1.75 -4.12
CA LYS A 95 -21.26 -2.08 -5.25
C LYS A 95 -22.40 -3.01 -4.83
N GLN A 96 -22.11 -4.02 -4.00
CA GLN A 96 -23.13 -4.94 -3.48
C GLN A 96 -24.15 -4.23 -2.58
N ILE A 97 -23.70 -3.33 -1.70
CA ILE A 97 -24.58 -2.52 -0.86
C ILE A 97 -25.47 -1.62 -1.71
N ASN A 98 -24.92 -0.94 -2.72
CA ASN A 98 -25.70 -0.08 -3.62
C ASN A 98 -26.75 -0.88 -4.39
N LYS A 99 -26.39 -2.08 -4.89
CA LYS A 99 -27.34 -2.99 -5.54
C LYS A 99 -28.44 -3.45 -4.57
N LYS A 100 -28.09 -3.79 -3.33
CA LYS A 100 -29.07 -4.15 -2.28
C LYS A 100 -30.06 -3.01 -2.01
N ASN A 101 -29.56 -1.78 -1.88
CA ASN A 101 -30.40 -0.60 -1.65
C ASN A 101 -31.32 -0.36 -2.85
N GLN A 102 -30.82 -0.45 -4.07
CA GLN A 102 -31.64 -0.34 -5.29
C GLN A 102 -32.76 -1.39 -5.35
N VAL A 103 -32.47 -2.64 -5.01
CA VAL A 103 -33.50 -3.70 -4.95
C VAL A 103 -34.52 -3.37 -3.87
N ARG A 104 -34.10 -3.05 -2.64
CA ARG A 104 -35.01 -2.67 -1.56
C ARG A 104 -35.91 -1.51 -1.99
N ASP A 105 -35.34 -0.46 -2.54
CA ASP A 105 -36.07 0.76 -2.88
C ASP A 105 -37.07 0.49 -4.01
N ASN A 106 -36.74 -0.35 -5.00
CA ASN A 106 -37.68 -0.81 -6.02
C ASN A 106 -38.82 -1.67 -5.43
N TYR A 107 -38.52 -2.57 -4.48
CA TYR A 107 -39.56 -3.41 -3.88
C TYR A 107 -40.49 -2.63 -2.94
N VAL A 108 -39.99 -1.58 -2.26
CA VAL A 108 -40.76 -0.78 -1.30
C VAL A 108 -41.50 0.38 -1.97
N SER A 109 -40.95 0.98 -3.04
CA SER A 109 -41.59 2.09 -3.77
C SER A 109 -42.67 1.64 -4.75
N VAL A 110 -42.68 0.36 -5.16
CA VAL A 110 -43.75 -0.19 -6.00
C VAL A 110 -44.95 -0.49 -5.10
N LYS A 111 -45.73 0.55 -4.77
CA LYS A 111 -47.15 0.39 -4.43
C LYS A 111 -47.86 -0.06 -5.71
N ARG A 112 -47.76 -1.34 -6.06
CA ARG A 112 -48.58 -1.95 -7.10
C ARG A 112 -50.04 -1.76 -6.71
N ALA A 113 -50.80 -1.01 -7.51
CA ALA A 113 -52.25 -1.00 -7.39
C ALA A 113 -52.74 -2.46 -7.46
N PRO A 114 -53.61 -2.91 -6.55
CA PRO A 114 -54.13 -4.28 -6.59
C PRO A 114 -54.88 -4.47 -7.92
N VAL A 115 -54.39 -5.37 -8.76
CA VAL A 115 -55.08 -5.79 -9.97
C VAL A 115 -56.03 -6.91 -9.57
N PHE A 116 -57.29 -6.56 -9.34
CA PHE A 116 -58.35 -7.56 -9.19
C PHE A 116 -58.67 -8.10 -10.58
N VAL A 117 -58.36 -9.38 -10.80
CA VAL A 117 -58.76 -10.10 -12.01
C VAL A 117 -60.19 -10.55 -11.79
N ASP A 118 -61.14 -9.81 -12.36
CA ASP A 118 -62.53 -10.23 -12.39
C ASP A 118 -62.65 -11.38 -13.39
N LYS A 119 -62.82 -12.60 -12.87
CA LYS A 119 -63.16 -13.77 -13.68
C LYS A 119 -64.68 -13.77 -13.81
N GLY A 120 -65.18 -12.99 -14.76
CA GLY A 120 -66.59 -13.00 -15.14
C GLY A 120 -67.08 -14.43 -15.37
N ILE A 121 -68.19 -14.77 -14.72
CA ILE A 121 -69.00 -15.98 -14.95
C ILE A 121 -69.83 -15.79 -16.21
#